data_AF-A0A3D2DRL5-F1
#
_entry.id   AF-A0A3D2DRL5-F1
#
_cell.length_a   1.000
_cell.length_b   1.000
_cell.length_c   1.000
_cell.angle_alpha   90.00
_cell.angle_beta   90.00
_cell.angle_gamma   90.00
#
_symmetry.space_group_name_H-M   'P 1'
#
loop_
_entity.id
_entity.type
_entity.pdbx_description
1 polymer ?
#
loop_
_entity_poly.entity_id
_entity_poly.type
_entity_poly.pdbx_seq_one_letter_code
_entity_poly.pdbx_strand_id
1 'polypeptide(L)'
;MSFEFIRKLPTPTEVKNELPVPKNVAALKTQRDKEIADVITGRSDKFLAIIGPCSADNEDAVLDYTLRLKKVQEKIADKVLIIPRVYTNKPRTTGTGYKGMLHQPDPEKKPDLLAGLIAIRKMHIRVMEETELMPADEMLYPEN
;
A
#
# COMPACT_ATOMS: atom_id res chain seq x y z
N MET A 1 2.72 -32.73 -16.22
CA MET A 1 2.64 -31.52 -15.39
C MET A 1 1.71 -31.81 -14.23
N SER A 2 2.25 -32.03 -13.03
CA SER A 2 1.45 -32.19 -11.82
C SER A 2 1.29 -30.82 -11.18
N PHE A 3 0.14 -30.17 -11.41
CA PHE A 3 -0.25 -29.01 -10.62
C PHE A 3 -0.85 -29.52 -9.31
N GLU A 4 -0.36 -29.01 -8.18
CA GLU A 4 -0.97 -29.23 -6.88
C GLU A 4 -1.91 -28.06 -6.58
N PHE A 5 -3.20 -28.37 -6.39
CA PHE A 5 -4.15 -27.36 -5.94
C PHE A 5 -3.93 -27.11 -4.45
N ILE A 6 -3.44 -25.91 -4.11
CA ILE A 6 -3.26 -25.50 -2.72
C ILE A 6 -4.56 -24.98 -2.12
N ARG A 7 -5.15 -23.94 -2.74
CA ARG A 7 -6.44 -23.35 -2.33
C ARG A 7 -7.03 -22.43 -3.38
N LYS A 8 -8.33 -22.17 -3.29
CA LYS A 8 -9.02 -21.08 -4.00
C LYS A 8 -8.84 -19.78 -3.23
N LEU A 9 -8.54 -18.69 -3.93
CA LEU A 9 -8.48 -17.34 -3.35
C LEU A 9 -9.84 -16.63 -3.49
N PRO A 10 -10.17 -15.72 -2.56
CA PRO A 10 -11.34 -14.87 -2.68
C PRO A 10 -11.18 -13.92 -3.88
N THR A 11 -12.32 -13.54 -4.45
CA THR A 11 -12.41 -12.50 -5.47
C THR A 11 -12.15 -11.12 -4.86
N PRO A 12 -11.73 -10.13 -5.66
CA PRO A 12 -11.58 -8.76 -5.18
C PRO A 12 -12.86 -8.19 -4.56
N THR A 13 -14.04 -8.57 -5.06
CA THR A 13 -15.34 -8.15 -4.51
C THR A 13 -15.57 -8.72 -3.11
N GLU A 14 -15.30 -10.01 -2.89
CA GLU A 14 -15.42 -10.63 -1.57
C GLU A 14 -14.49 -9.94 -0.56
N VAL A 15 -13.22 -9.74 -0.92
CA VAL A 15 -12.24 -9.07 -0.04
C VAL A 15 -12.65 -7.61 0.25
N LYS A 16 -13.19 -6.89 -0.74
CA LYS A 16 -13.68 -5.51 -0.55
C LYS A 16 -14.90 -5.45 0.37
N ASN A 17 -15.78 -6.45 0.32
CA ASN A 17 -16.95 -6.54 1.18
C ASN A 17 -16.57 -6.91 2.62
N GLU A 18 -15.61 -7.81 2.81
CA GLU A 18 -15.12 -8.21 4.13
C GLU A 18 -14.32 -7.11 4.83
N LEU A 19 -13.53 -6.34 4.06
CA LEU A 19 -12.66 -5.29 4.56
C LEU A 19 -12.97 -3.98 3.83
N PRO A 20 -14.14 -3.35 4.05
CA PRO A 20 -14.51 -2.14 3.34
C PRO A 20 -13.60 -0.97 3.70
N VAL A 21 -13.29 -0.12 2.71
CA VAL A 21 -12.64 1.16 2.98
C VAL A 21 -13.66 2.09 3.65
N PRO A 22 -13.32 2.73 4.78
CA PRO A 22 -14.22 3.70 5.43
C PRO A 22 -14.62 4.84 4.50
N LYS A 23 -15.86 5.32 4.63
CA LYS A 23 -16.41 6.36 3.72
C LYS A 23 -15.62 7.67 3.76
N ASN A 24 -15.15 8.09 4.93
CA ASN A 24 -14.29 9.26 5.09
C ASN A 24 -12.95 9.08 4.35
N VAL A 25 -12.34 7.89 4.44
CA VAL A 25 -11.09 7.59 3.73
C VAL A 25 -11.30 7.59 2.22
N ALA A 26 -12.41 7.03 1.72
CA ALA A 26 -12.73 7.03 0.30
C ALA A 26 -12.90 8.47 -0.26
N ALA A 27 -13.51 9.36 0.52
CA ALA A 27 -13.61 10.78 0.16
C ALA A 27 -12.25 11.47 0.13
N LEU A 28 -11.41 11.25 1.15
CA LEU A 28 -10.04 11.78 1.21
C LEU A 28 -9.19 11.27 0.04
N LYS A 29 -9.31 9.99 -0.32
CA LYS A 29 -8.63 9.39 -1.47
C LYS A 29 -9.01 10.11 -2.77
N THR A 30 -10.30 10.39 -2.95
CA THR A 30 -10.81 11.08 -4.13
C THR A 30 -10.23 12.49 -4.25
N GLN A 31 -10.16 13.22 -3.13
CA GLN A 31 -9.51 14.54 -3.09
C GLN A 31 -8.02 14.44 -3.40
N ARG A 32 -7.32 13.50 -2.77
CA ARG A 32 -5.87 13.34 -2.94
C ARG A 32 -5.51 12.93 -4.37
N ASP A 33 -6.29 12.07 -5.00
CA ASP A 33 -6.09 11.67 -6.40
C ASP A 33 -6.17 12.87 -7.34
N LYS A 34 -7.09 13.80 -7.07
CA LYS A 34 -7.18 15.06 -7.82
C LYS A 34 -5.92 15.92 -7.61
N GLU A 35 -5.45 16.08 -6.38
CA GLU A 35 -4.22 16.83 -6.08
C GLU A 35 -3.00 16.23 -6.80
N ILE A 36 -2.87 14.90 -6.79
CA ILE A 36 -1.80 14.19 -7.49
C ILE A 36 -1.90 14.42 -9.00
N ALA A 37 -3.11 14.29 -9.57
CA ALA A 37 -3.35 14.53 -10.99
C ALA A 37 -3.03 15.98 -11.39
N ASP A 38 -3.36 16.96 -10.54
CA ASP A 38 -3.05 18.37 -10.79
C ASP A 38 -1.55 18.64 -10.82
N VAL A 39 -0.76 18.00 -9.95
CA VAL A 39 0.71 18.06 -10.01
C VAL A 39 1.25 17.41 -11.29
N ILE A 40 0.81 16.19 -11.61
CA ILE A 40 1.28 15.45 -12.80
C ILE A 40 0.94 16.20 -14.10
N THR A 41 -0.21 16.86 -14.15
CA THR A 41 -0.66 17.61 -15.33
C THR A 41 -0.20 19.07 -15.36
N GLY A 42 0.61 19.50 -14.39
CA GLY A 42 1.15 20.86 -14.31
C GLY A 42 0.15 21.94 -13.91
N ARG A 43 -1.05 21.57 -13.41
CA ARG A 43 -2.02 22.52 -12.81
C ARG A 43 -1.61 22.96 -11.40
N SER A 44 -0.75 22.20 -10.76
CA SER A 44 -0.07 22.57 -9.51
C SER A 44 1.44 22.44 -9.69
N ASP A 45 2.17 23.39 -9.13
CA ASP A 45 3.64 23.48 -9.13
C ASP A 45 4.29 22.78 -7.92
N LYS A 46 3.50 22.12 -7.07
CA LYS A 46 4.03 21.37 -5.93
C LYS A 46 4.94 20.23 -6.38
N PHE A 47 5.96 19.96 -5.59
CA PHE A 47 6.83 18.80 -5.81
C PHE A 47 6.15 17.52 -5.30
N LEU A 48 5.98 16.52 -6.19
CA LEU A 48 5.45 15.21 -5.83
C LEU A 48 6.57 14.30 -5.29
N ALA A 49 6.47 13.88 -4.03
CA ALA A 49 7.50 13.07 -3.37
C ALA A 49 6.95 11.69 -2.98
N ILE A 50 7.31 10.65 -3.72
CA ILE A 50 7.05 9.25 -3.32
C ILE A 50 8.20 8.79 -2.43
N ILE A 51 7.97 8.69 -1.12
CA ILE A 51 9.03 8.43 -0.14
C ILE A 51 8.59 7.48 0.96
N GLY A 52 9.52 6.63 1.40
CA GLY A 52 9.28 5.62 2.43
C GLY A 52 10.26 4.47 2.36
N PRO A 53 10.06 3.44 3.20
CA PRO A 53 10.94 2.29 3.26
C PRO A 53 10.95 1.51 1.94
N CYS A 54 12.03 0.76 1.71
CA CYS A 54 12.19 -0.06 0.50
C CYS A 54 11.13 -1.16 0.39
N SER A 55 10.65 -1.69 1.53
CA SER A 55 9.56 -2.66 1.66
C SER A 55 8.72 -2.33 2.88
N ALA A 56 7.43 -2.69 2.83
CA ALA A 56 6.49 -2.60 3.94
C ALA A 56 6.08 -4.02 4.37
N ASP A 57 6.74 -4.55 5.39
CA ASP A 57 6.56 -5.93 5.90
C ASP A 57 6.22 -5.99 7.40
N ASN A 58 6.25 -4.87 8.12
CA ASN A 58 5.83 -4.77 9.51
C ASN A 58 4.85 -3.60 9.68
N GLU A 59 3.61 -3.91 10.06
CA GLU A 59 2.52 -2.92 10.13
C GLU A 59 2.80 -1.80 11.13
N ASP A 60 3.30 -2.12 12.31
CA ASP A 60 3.56 -1.12 13.35
C ASP A 60 4.72 -0.18 12.96
N ALA A 61 5.79 -0.73 12.36
CA ALA A 61 6.91 0.08 11.88
C ALA A 61 6.50 1.00 10.71
N VAL A 62 5.66 0.50 9.79
CA VAL A 62 5.12 1.29 8.68
C VAL A 62 4.22 2.42 9.21
N LEU A 63 3.38 2.13 10.20
CA LEU A 63 2.53 3.15 10.83
C LEU A 63 3.35 4.21 11.57
N ASP A 64 4.33 3.84 12.39
CA ASP A 64 5.18 4.82 13.07
C ASP A 64 5.88 5.74 12.06
N TYR A 65 6.40 5.18 10.96
CA TYR A 65 7.01 5.97 9.90
C TYR A 65 6.00 6.92 9.22
N THR A 66 4.83 6.42 8.83
CA THR A 66 3.83 7.23 8.10
C THR A 66 3.18 8.30 8.97
N LEU A 67 3.00 8.06 10.27
CA LEU A 67 2.55 9.06 11.25
C LEU A 67 3.56 10.21 11.41
N ARG A 68 4.86 9.91 11.40
CA ARG A 68 5.90 10.94 11.38
C ARG A 68 5.87 11.72 10.06
N LEU A 69 5.62 11.01 8.95
CA LEU A 69 5.55 11.61 7.62
C LEU A 69 4.36 12.57 7.47
N LYS A 70 3.21 12.26 8.08
CA LYS A 70 2.05 13.16 8.15
C LYS A 70 2.40 14.51 8.80
N LYS A 71 3.11 14.50 9.93
CA LYS A 71 3.59 15.72 10.59
C LYS A 71 4.55 16.53 9.71
N VAL A 72 5.31 15.87 8.85
CA VAL A 72 6.17 16.55 7.86
C VAL A 72 5.32 17.15 6.76
N GLN A 73 4.40 16.37 6.17
CA GLN A 73 3.48 16.82 5.13
C GLN A 73 2.75 18.10 5.54
N GLU A 74 2.27 18.19 6.78
CA GLU A 74 1.58 19.39 7.31
C GLU A 74 2.45 20.65 7.27
N LYS A 75 3.75 20.53 7.55
CA LYS A 75 4.70 21.65 7.60
C LYS A 75 5.10 22.17 6.22
N ILE A 76 4.95 21.35 5.18
CA ILE A 76 5.42 21.66 3.81
C ILE A 76 4.31 21.53 2.76
N ALA A 77 3.04 21.52 3.20
CA ALA A 77 1.88 21.23 2.34
C ALA A 77 1.66 22.25 1.22
N ASP A 78 2.20 23.45 1.35
CA ASP A 78 2.18 24.49 0.33
C ASP A 78 3.10 24.17 -0.85
N LYS A 79 4.19 23.41 -0.63
CA LYS A 79 5.24 23.16 -1.64
C LYS A 79 5.38 21.70 -2.07
N VAL A 80 5.04 20.75 -1.20
CA VAL A 80 5.32 19.33 -1.43
C VAL A 80 4.07 18.50 -1.17
N LEU A 81 3.79 17.58 -2.10
CA LEU A 81 2.78 16.55 -1.97
C LEU A 81 3.48 15.21 -1.74
N ILE A 82 3.45 14.72 -0.50
CA ILE A 82 4.05 13.46 -0.10
C ILE A 82 3.07 12.30 -0.36
N ILE A 83 3.58 11.27 -1.00
CA ILE A 83 2.94 9.97 -1.16
C ILE A 83 3.79 8.95 -0.39
N PRO A 84 3.29 8.39 0.72
CA PRO A 84 4.00 7.35 1.45
C PRO A 84 4.24 6.12 0.57
N ARG A 85 5.47 5.64 0.51
CA ARG A 85 5.81 4.38 -0.14
C ARG A 85 5.50 3.21 0.80
N VAL A 86 4.48 2.40 0.47
CA VAL A 86 4.08 1.20 1.24
C VAL A 86 4.16 0.00 0.30
N TYR A 87 5.37 -0.39 -0.06
CA TYR A 87 5.59 -1.43 -1.06
C TYR A 87 5.46 -2.82 -0.44
N THR A 88 4.33 -3.48 -0.67
CA THR A 88 4.02 -4.78 -0.06
C THR A 88 4.53 -5.96 -0.88
N ASN A 89 4.96 -5.70 -2.11
CA ASN A 89 5.50 -6.68 -3.04
C ASN A 89 6.97 -6.40 -3.37
N LYS A 90 7.75 -7.45 -3.63
CA LYS A 90 9.18 -7.31 -3.99
C LYS A 90 9.53 -8.17 -5.20
N PRO A 91 10.03 -7.56 -6.30
CA PRO A 91 10.53 -8.33 -7.43
C PRO A 91 11.83 -9.04 -7.03
N ARG A 92 11.99 -10.29 -7.45
CA ARG A 92 13.19 -11.11 -7.19
C ARG A 92 13.73 -11.65 -8.50
N THR A 93 14.97 -11.31 -8.84
CA THR A 93 15.62 -11.70 -10.10
C THR A 93 15.66 -13.22 -10.30
N THR A 94 15.95 -13.97 -9.25
CA THR A 94 16.05 -15.44 -9.27
C THR A 94 14.75 -16.14 -8.87
N GLY A 95 13.68 -15.40 -8.57
CA GLY A 95 12.43 -15.94 -8.04
C GLY A 95 12.54 -16.55 -6.63
N THR A 96 13.72 -16.51 -6.01
CA THR A 96 14.02 -17.05 -4.67
C THR A 96 14.16 -15.95 -3.62
N GLY A 97 13.87 -16.29 -2.37
CA GLY A 97 13.86 -15.39 -1.22
C GLY A 97 12.52 -14.67 -1.01
N TYR A 98 12.46 -13.84 0.03
CA TYR A 98 11.25 -13.10 0.42
C TYR A 98 10.69 -12.23 -0.72
N LYS A 99 9.40 -12.42 -1.03
CA LYS A 99 8.66 -11.75 -2.12
C LYS A 99 7.74 -10.63 -1.64
N GLY A 100 7.75 -10.33 -0.34
CA GLY A 100 6.90 -9.32 0.27
C GLY A 100 5.70 -9.90 1.04
N MET A 101 5.00 -9.00 1.72
CA MET A 101 3.90 -9.30 2.63
C MET A 101 2.72 -10.00 1.93
N LEU A 102 2.49 -9.75 0.64
CA LEU A 102 1.47 -10.46 -0.15
C LEU A 102 1.70 -11.98 -0.15
N HIS A 103 2.95 -12.43 -0.30
CA HIS A 103 3.25 -13.86 -0.40
C HIS A 103 3.42 -14.51 0.98
N GLN A 104 3.95 -13.75 1.93
CA GLN A 104 4.36 -14.26 3.23
C GLN A 104 4.28 -13.12 4.25
N PRO A 105 3.10 -12.85 4.84
CA PRO A 105 2.94 -11.71 5.75
C PRO A 105 3.74 -11.85 7.04
N ASP A 106 4.05 -13.10 7.44
CA ASP A 106 4.93 -13.41 8.56
C ASP A 106 6.16 -14.15 8.02
N PRO A 107 7.35 -13.51 8.00
CA PRO A 107 8.56 -14.09 7.42
C PRO A 107 9.05 -15.36 8.14
N GLU A 108 8.61 -15.59 9.39
CA GLU A 108 8.94 -16.78 10.18
C GLU A 108 8.01 -17.98 9.89
N LYS A 109 6.90 -17.75 9.18
CA LYS A 109 5.93 -18.80 8.80
C LYS A 109 6.06 -19.19 7.33
N LYS A 110 5.39 -20.28 6.94
CA LYS A 110 5.28 -20.66 5.52
C LYS A 110 4.50 -19.60 4.72
N PRO A 111 4.74 -19.48 3.40
CA PRO A 111 3.94 -18.61 2.52
C PRO A 111 2.45 -18.91 2.63
N ASP A 112 1.64 -17.86 2.73
CA ASP A 112 0.17 -17.92 2.70
C ASP A 112 -0.39 -16.68 1.99
N LEU A 113 -0.74 -16.88 0.73
CA LEU A 113 -1.23 -15.82 -0.15
C LEU A 113 -2.60 -15.27 0.30
N LEU A 114 -3.45 -16.09 0.93
CA LEU A 114 -4.73 -15.61 1.46
C LEU A 114 -4.50 -14.66 2.65
N ALA A 115 -3.65 -15.08 3.58
CA ALA A 115 -3.27 -14.24 4.72
C ALA A 115 -2.60 -12.95 4.24
N GLY A 116 -1.74 -13.03 3.21
CA GLY A 116 -1.09 -11.87 2.62
C GLY A 116 -2.05 -10.90 1.96
N LEU A 117 -3.03 -11.35 1.17
CA LEU A 117 -4.08 -10.50 0.58
C LEU A 117 -4.84 -9.70 1.65
N ILE A 118 -5.19 -10.36 2.75
CA ILE A 118 -5.85 -9.74 3.90
C ILE A 118 -4.92 -8.73 4.57
N ALA A 119 -3.66 -9.10 4.80
CA ALA A 119 -2.66 -8.27 5.46
C ALA A 119 -2.36 -6.98 4.68
N ILE A 120 -2.09 -7.08 3.38
CA ILE A 120 -1.78 -5.89 2.57
C ILE A 120 -2.98 -4.93 2.51
N ARG A 121 -4.21 -5.45 2.47
CA ARG A 121 -5.41 -4.62 2.45
C ARG A 121 -5.59 -3.89 3.77
N LYS A 122 -5.41 -4.59 4.89
CA LYS A 122 -5.46 -4.00 6.23
C LYS A 122 -4.38 -2.92 6.40
N MET A 123 -3.14 -3.22 6.01
CA MET A 123 -2.03 -2.27 6.03
C MET A 123 -2.39 -0.97 5.30
N HIS A 124 -2.85 -1.06 4.05
CA HIS A 124 -3.18 0.12 3.26
C HIS A 124 -4.35 0.91 3.86
N ILE A 125 -5.41 0.23 4.30
CA ILE A 125 -6.56 0.88 4.96
C ILE A 125 -6.09 1.60 6.21
N ARG A 126 -5.32 0.93 7.07
CA ARG A 126 -4.83 1.47 8.35
C ARG A 126 -3.93 2.68 8.13
N VAL A 127 -3.00 2.64 7.18
CA VAL A 127 -2.17 3.81 6.80
C VAL A 127 -3.05 4.99 6.38
N MET A 128 -4.05 4.76 5.53
CA MET A 128 -4.94 5.84 5.08
C MET A 128 -5.81 6.39 6.21
N GLU A 129 -6.34 5.54 7.08
CA GLU A 129 -7.17 5.94 8.22
C GLU A 129 -6.39 6.76 9.25
N GLU A 130 -5.20 6.30 9.62
CA GLU A 130 -4.45 6.86 10.74
C GLU A 130 -3.65 8.12 10.33
N THR A 131 -3.35 8.28 9.05
CA THR A 131 -2.48 9.37 8.56
C THR A 131 -3.17 10.32 7.59
N GLU A 132 -4.30 9.94 7.00
CA GLU A 132 -4.94 10.68 5.90
C GLU A 132 -4.03 10.91 4.67
N LEU A 133 -2.93 10.17 4.59
CA LEU A 133 -2.06 10.11 3.42
C LEU A 133 -2.48 8.92 2.54
N MET A 134 -2.32 9.05 1.23
CA MET A 134 -2.63 7.97 0.30
C MET A 134 -1.34 7.29 -0.14
N PRO A 135 -1.09 6.03 0.26
CA PRO A 135 0.15 5.36 -0.04
C PRO A 135 0.24 4.94 -1.52
N ALA A 136 1.47 4.78 -2.00
CA ALA A 136 1.78 4.12 -3.26
C ALA A 136 2.38 2.73 -3.02
N ASP A 137 2.02 1.79 -3.88
CA ASP A 137 2.59 0.45 -3.99
C ASP A 137 3.03 0.20 -5.45
N GLU A 138 3.85 -0.81 -5.66
CA GLU A 138 4.31 -1.27 -6.97
C GLU A 138 3.41 -2.41 -7.47
N MET A 139 2.77 -2.22 -8.62
CA MET A 139 1.91 -3.21 -9.24
C MET A 139 2.74 -4.24 -10.01
N LEU A 140 3.20 -5.29 -9.33
CA LEU A 140 4.04 -6.35 -9.91
C LEU A 140 3.26 -7.44 -10.65
N TYR A 141 2.00 -7.66 -10.28
CA TYR A 141 1.16 -8.71 -10.85
C TYR A 141 -0.03 -8.10 -11.59
N PRO A 142 -0.45 -8.66 -12.73
CA PRO A 142 -1.62 -8.17 -13.45
C PRO A 142 -2.93 -8.37 -12.67
N GLU A 143 -2.95 -9.28 -11.69
CA GLU A 143 -4.10 -9.55 -10.81
C GLU A 143 -4.14 -8.70 -9.53
N ASN A 144 -3.21 -7.75 -9.35
CA ASN A 144 -3.17 -6.85 -8.18
C ASN A 144 -4.40 -5.92 -8.07
#